data_AF-A0A929MQ96-F1
#
_entry.id   AF-A0A929MQ96-F1
#
_cell.length_a   1.000
_cell.length_b   1.000
_cell.length_c   1.000
_cell.angle_alpha   90.00
_cell.angle_beta   90.00
_cell.angle_gamma   90.00
#
_symmetry.space_group_name_H-M   'P 1'
#
loop_
_entity.id
_entity.type
_entity.pdbx_description
1 polymer ?
#
loop_
_entity_poly.entity_id
_entity_poly.type
_entity_poly.pdbx_seq_one_letter_code
_entity_poly.pdbx_strand_id
1 'polypeptide(L)'
;VNVYLLTGTQDGRELGIAYEDQDFGRMMLRGYQLGLTQGRPWVAWSMAYPGACSQEEILAQIRMHLPEGAQLEVLSHWAPVLKDKQSPYIEALQQVYNQVTGQALEPVTTTGGTYAKFVPNIVAYGPSFPGQRDIAHLPHEWLGIEDLETDLKIYSQALLALWQLEQEVEETSP
;
A
#
# COMPACT_ATOMS: atom_id res chain seq x y z
N VAL A 1 -25.88 10.13 -16.20
CA VAL A 1 -24.42 10.09 -15.91
C VAL A 1 -24.30 9.57 -14.49
N ASN A 2 -23.72 8.38 -14.34
CA ASN A 2 -24.01 7.44 -13.26
C ASN A 2 -23.72 8.00 -11.85
N VAL A 3 -24.78 8.04 -11.04
CA VAL A 3 -24.74 8.23 -9.58
C VAL A 3 -23.81 7.17 -8.93
N TYR A 4 -23.70 5.98 -9.52
CA TYR A 4 -22.86 4.86 -9.05
C TYR A 4 -21.37 5.17 -8.80
N LEU A 5 -20.70 5.92 -9.68
CA LEU A 5 -19.25 6.16 -9.55
C LEU A 5 -18.92 7.37 -8.66
N LEU A 6 -19.86 8.31 -8.53
CA LEU A 6 -19.64 9.57 -7.81
C LEU A 6 -20.29 9.59 -6.42
N THR A 7 -21.24 8.69 -6.13
CA THR A 7 -21.91 8.58 -4.82
C THR A 7 -21.82 7.17 -4.22
N GLY A 8 -21.14 6.24 -4.87
CA GLY A 8 -20.94 4.88 -4.38
C GLY A 8 -19.98 4.83 -3.18
N THR A 9 -20.13 3.81 -2.34
CA THR A 9 -19.12 3.49 -1.34
C THR A 9 -17.79 3.18 -2.04
N GLN A 10 -16.69 3.70 -1.49
CA GLN A 10 -15.35 3.56 -2.08
C GLN A 10 -14.82 2.11 -2.08
N ASP A 11 -15.64 1.13 -1.69
CA ASP A 11 -15.27 -0.28 -1.58
C ASP A 11 -15.62 -1.12 -2.83
N GLY A 12 -16.25 -0.54 -3.84
CA GLY A 12 -16.52 -1.24 -5.11
C GLY A 12 -17.62 -2.32 -5.02
N ARG A 13 -18.48 -2.29 -3.99
CA ARG A 13 -19.60 -3.24 -3.84
C ARG A 13 -20.55 -3.29 -5.04
N GLU A 14 -20.76 -2.14 -5.69
CA GLU A 14 -21.63 -2.00 -6.86
C GLU A 14 -21.07 -2.73 -8.10
N LEU A 15 -19.78 -3.05 -8.10
CA LEU A 15 -19.09 -3.81 -9.15
C LEU A 15 -18.84 -5.27 -8.75
N GLY A 16 -19.31 -5.70 -7.57
CA GLY A 16 -19.06 -7.04 -7.04
C GLY A 16 -17.62 -7.29 -6.59
N ILE A 17 -16.85 -6.23 -6.29
CA ILE A 17 -15.42 -6.34 -5.96
C ILE A 17 -15.07 -5.86 -4.54
N ALA A 18 -16.04 -5.84 -3.64
CA ALA A 18 -15.84 -5.45 -2.24
C ALA A 18 -15.15 -6.57 -1.43
N TYR A 19 -13.93 -6.92 -1.83
CA TYR A 19 -13.07 -7.85 -1.10
C TYR A 19 -12.50 -7.20 0.17
N GLU A 20 -12.21 -8.03 1.17
CA GLU A 20 -11.59 -7.63 2.43
C GLU A 20 -10.70 -8.77 2.95
N ASP A 21 -9.58 -8.44 3.57
CA ASP A 21 -8.79 -9.36 4.38
C ASP A 21 -8.22 -8.69 5.64
N GLN A 22 -7.59 -9.49 6.50
CA GLN A 22 -7.05 -9.02 7.78
C GLN A 22 -5.80 -8.14 7.64
N ASP A 23 -5.00 -8.33 6.58
CA ASP A 23 -3.70 -7.70 6.44
C ASP A 23 -3.79 -6.36 5.69
N PHE A 24 -4.50 -6.33 4.57
CA PHE A 24 -4.67 -5.19 3.68
C PHE A 24 -5.99 -4.43 3.91
N GLY A 25 -6.93 -5.02 4.63
CA GLY A 25 -8.24 -4.43 4.87
C GLY A 25 -9.14 -4.49 3.64
N ARG A 26 -9.94 -3.45 3.41
CA ARG A 26 -10.97 -3.41 2.36
C ARG A 26 -10.43 -2.88 1.04
N MET A 27 -11.05 -3.32 -0.05
CA MET A 27 -10.97 -2.67 -1.35
C MET A 27 -11.20 -1.15 -1.23
N MET A 28 -10.40 -0.35 -1.93
CA MET A 28 -10.51 1.12 -1.95
C MET A 28 -10.30 1.70 -3.34
N LEU A 29 -11.38 2.18 -3.95
CA LEU A 29 -11.42 2.89 -5.22
C LEU A 29 -11.26 4.40 -4.99
N ARG A 30 -10.42 5.05 -5.80
CA ARG A 30 -10.07 6.47 -5.70
C ARG A 30 -9.64 7.04 -7.06
N GLY A 31 -9.46 8.35 -7.13
CA GLY A 31 -8.89 9.00 -8.32
C GLY A 31 -9.74 8.85 -9.58
N TYR A 32 -11.06 8.97 -9.44
CA TYR A 32 -11.99 8.87 -10.56
C TYR A 32 -11.74 9.99 -11.58
N GLN A 33 -11.66 9.61 -12.85
CA GLN A 33 -11.47 10.50 -13.98
C GLN A 33 -12.53 10.19 -15.04
N LEU A 34 -13.00 11.26 -15.68
CA LEU A 34 -13.97 11.20 -16.77
C LEU A 34 -13.37 11.96 -17.95
N GLY A 35 -13.51 11.40 -19.14
CA GLY A 35 -13.04 12.07 -20.34
C GLY A 35 -13.73 11.61 -21.60
N LEU A 36 -13.34 12.25 -22.70
CA LEU A 36 -13.87 12.01 -24.04
C LEU A 36 -12.70 11.99 -25.01
N THR A 37 -12.46 10.86 -25.66
CA THR A 37 -11.40 10.70 -26.66
C THR A 37 -12.04 10.34 -27.99
N GLN A 38 -11.85 11.18 -29.02
CA GLN A 38 -12.43 10.95 -30.36
C GLN A 38 -13.95 10.66 -30.34
N GLY A 39 -14.69 11.35 -29.48
CA GLY A 39 -16.14 11.16 -29.32
C GLY A 39 -16.55 9.92 -28.50
N ARG A 40 -15.60 9.14 -27.97
CA ARG A 40 -15.89 8.01 -27.07
C ARG A 40 -15.68 8.42 -25.61
N PRO A 41 -16.72 8.35 -24.77
CA PRO A 41 -16.59 8.65 -23.35
C PRO A 41 -15.84 7.51 -22.66
N TRP A 42 -15.04 7.87 -21.65
CA TRP A 42 -14.35 6.90 -20.80
C TRP A 42 -14.38 7.32 -19.34
N VAL A 43 -14.29 6.31 -18.49
CA VAL A 43 -14.12 6.45 -17.05
C VAL A 43 -12.85 5.70 -16.67
N ALA A 44 -11.99 6.33 -15.88
CA ALA A 44 -10.85 5.67 -15.26
C ALA A 44 -10.89 5.88 -13.75
N TRP A 45 -10.33 4.94 -13.01
CA TRP A 45 -10.11 5.07 -11.58
C TRP A 45 -8.90 4.23 -11.18
N SER A 46 -8.34 4.53 -10.03
CA SER A 46 -7.32 3.73 -9.39
C SER A 46 -7.92 3.01 -8.19
N MET A 47 -7.41 1.83 -7.87
CA MET A 47 -7.84 1.11 -6.66
C MET A 47 -6.67 0.43 -5.97
N ALA A 48 -6.76 0.32 -4.64
CA ALA A 48 -5.98 -0.63 -3.86
C ALA A 48 -6.91 -1.79 -3.48
N TYR A 49 -6.41 -3.02 -3.61
CA TYR A 49 -7.19 -4.22 -3.35
C TYR A 49 -6.45 -5.15 -2.39
N PRO A 50 -7.18 -5.95 -1.58
CA PRO A 50 -6.60 -6.87 -0.62
C PRO A 50 -5.99 -8.11 -1.29
N GLY A 51 -5.12 -8.82 -0.55
CA GLY A 51 -4.53 -10.09 -0.98
C GLY A 51 -5.53 -11.24 -1.07
N ALA A 52 -6.74 -11.09 -0.55
CA ALA A 52 -7.84 -12.06 -0.71
C ALA A 52 -8.39 -12.20 -2.14
N CYS A 53 -7.91 -11.42 -3.11
CA CYS A 53 -8.34 -11.52 -4.50
C CYS A 53 -7.18 -11.30 -5.48
N SER A 54 -7.32 -11.88 -6.66
CA SER A 54 -6.43 -11.70 -7.81
C SER A 54 -6.94 -10.61 -8.74
N GLN A 55 -6.04 -10.11 -9.60
CA GLN A 55 -6.42 -9.17 -10.65
C GLN A 55 -7.45 -9.80 -11.60
N GLU A 56 -7.26 -11.07 -11.93
CA GLU A 56 -8.12 -11.82 -12.84
C GLU A 56 -9.55 -11.90 -12.30
N GLU A 57 -9.73 -12.19 -11.01
CA GLU A 57 -11.03 -12.22 -10.34
C GLU A 57 -11.71 -10.84 -10.35
N ILE A 58 -10.96 -9.78 -10.04
CA ILE A 58 -11.46 -8.40 -10.10
C ILE A 58 -11.93 -8.06 -11.52
N LEU A 59 -11.11 -8.33 -12.53
CA LEU A 59 -11.43 -8.03 -13.92
C LEU A 59 -12.63 -8.85 -14.42
N ALA A 60 -12.75 -10.11 -13.99
CA ALA A 60 -13.90 -10.95 -14.31
C ALA A 60 -15.20 -10.35 -13.74
N GLN A 61 -15.20 -9.93 -12.48
CA GLN A 61 -16.36 -9.31 -11.84
C GLN A 61 -16.75 -7.98 -12.50
N ILE A 62 -15.77 -7.12 -12.79
CA ILE A 62 -16.05 -5.84 -13.47
C ILE A 62 -16.67 -6.10 -14.84
N ARG A 63 -16.15 -7.04 -15.62
CA ARG A 63 -16.67 -7.38 -16.96
C ARG A 63 -18.14 -7.80 -16.94
N MET A 64 -18.59 -8.49 -15.90
CA MET A 64 -20.00 -8.88 -15.75
C MET A 64 -20.95 -7.69 -15.58
N HIS A 65 -20.44 -6.56 -15.11
CA HIS A 65 -21.21 -5.33 -14.84
C HIS A 65 -21.02 -4.26 -15.92
N LEU A 66 -20.23 -4.54 -16.97
CA LEU A 66 -20.01 -3.59 -18.06
C LEU A 66 -21.25 -3.52 -18.97
N PRO A 67 -21.64 -2.31 -19.40
CA PRO A 67 -22.68 -2.17 -20.40
C PRO A 67 -22.21 -2.73 -21.75
N GLU A 68 -23.16 -3.15 -22.58
CA GLU A 68 -22.88 -3.68 -23.91
C GLU A 68 -22.07 -2.66 -24.75
N GLY A 69 -21.00 -3.13 -25.38
CA GLY A 69 -20.10 -2.30 -26.19
C GLY A 69 -19.04 -1.52 -25.41
N ALA A 70 -19.04 -1.55 -24.07
CA ALA A 70 -17.95 -1.00 -23.28
C ALA A 70 -16.71 -1.91 -23.30
N GLN A 71 -15.54 -1.28 -23.16
CA GLN A 71 -14.25 -1.96 -23.10
C GLN A 71 -13.61 -1.68 -21.74
N LEU A 72 -12.89 -2.68 -21.22
CA LEU A 72 -12.11 -2.57 -19.99
C LEU A 72 -10.63 -2.72 -20.32
N GLU A 73 -9.85 -1.75 -19.90
CA GLU A 73 -8.41 -1.70 -20.08
C GLU A 73 -7.72 -1.51 -18.72
N VAL A 74 -6.61 -2.20 -18.51
CA VAL A 74 -5.75 -2.01 -17.34
C VAL A 74 -4.61 -1.10 -17.72
N LEU A 75 -4.58 0.11 -17.15
CA LEU A 75 -3.53 1.09 -17.44
C LEU A 75 -2.22 0.78 -16.70
N SER A 76 -2.33 0.30 -15.46
CA SER A 76 -1.20 -0.13 -14.63
C SER A 76 -1.67 -1.06 -13.53
N HIS A 77 -0.77 -1.92 -13.03
CA HIS A 77 -1.10 -2.89 -11.99
C HIS A 77 0.13 -3.26 -11.18
N TRP A 78 -0.06 -3.36 -9.86
CA TRP A 78 0.89 -3.96 -8.94
C TRP A 78 0.16 -4.87 -7.95
N ALA A 79 0.61 -6.11 -7.83
CA ALA A 79 0.07 -7.08 -6.88
C ALA A 79 0.25 -6.61 -5.40
N PRO A 80 -0.67 -6.97 -4.49
CA PRO A 80 -0.43 -6.93 -3.05
C PRO A 80 0.82 -7.75 -2.73
N VAL A 81 1.66 -7.21 -1.86
CA VAL A 81 2.87 -7.88 -1.39
C VAL A 81 2.81 -7.89 0.11
N LEU A 82 2.77 -9.08 0.70
CA LEU A 82 2.86 -9.29 2.13
C LEU A 82 4.21 -9.95 2.42
N LYS A 83 4.96 -9.37 3.37
CA LYS A 83 6.18 -9.96 3.88
C LYS A 83 5.88 -10.67 5.19
N ASP A 84 6.66 -11.70 5.49
CA ASP A 84 6.54 -12.41 6.75
C ASP A 84 6.91 -11.49 7.92
N LYS A 85 5.89 -11.16 8.71
CA LYS A 85 6.02 -10.27 9.88
C LYS A 85 6.96 -10.86 10.94
N GLN A 86 7.15 -12.17 10.95
CA GLN A 86 8.01 -12.91 11.87
C GLN A 86 9.42 -13.13 11.31
N SER A 87 9.74 -12.55 10.15
CA SER A 87 11.10 -12.61 9.64
C SER A 87 12.05 -11.86 10.58
N PRO A 88 13.29 -12.38 10.81
CA PRO A 88 14.26 -11.73 11.70
C PRO A 88 14.52 -10.26 11.35
N TYR A 89 14.52 -9.93 10.05
CA TYR A 89 14.71 -8.56 9.57
C TYR A 89 13.54 -7.63 9.93
N ILE A 90 12.28 -8.10 9.81
CA ILE A 90 11.12 -7.28 10.19
C ILE A 90 11.07 -7.11 11.72
N GLU A 91 11.33 -8.16 12.48
CA GLU A 91 11.40 -8.09 13.94
C GLU A 91 12.48 -7.11 14.41
N ALA A 92 13.67 -7.14 13.81
CA ALA A 92 14.75 -6.19 14.13
C ALA A 92 14.34 -4.73 13.87
N LEU A 93 13.72 -4.46 12.71
CA LEU A 93 13.24 -3.12 12.37
C LEU A 93 12.09 -2.65 13.28
N GLN A 94 11.18 -3.55 13.64
CA GLN A 94 10.10 -3.28 14.59
C GLN A 94 10.65 -2.96 15.99
N GLN A 95 11.63 -3.73 16.46
CA GLN A 95 12.28 -3.50 17.75
C GLN A 95 12.95 -2.14 17.81
N VAL A 96 13.72 -1.77 16.78
CA VAL A 96 14.35 -0.44 16.68
C VAL A 96 13.30 0.67 16.72
N TYR A 97 12.23 0.54 15.92
CA TYR A 97 11.16 1.52 15.89
C TYR A 97 10.55 1.73 17.29
N ASN A 98 10.19 0.63 17.96
CA ASN A 98 9.58 0.65 19.28
C ASN A 98 10.52 1.19 20.36
N GLN A 99 11.82 0.88 20.28
CA GLN A 99 12.84 1.40 21.20
C GLN A 99 13.01 2.92 21.06
N VAL A 100 13.09 3.44 19.83
CA VAL A 100 13.29 4.88 19.60
C VAL A 100 12.02 5.67 19.93
N THR A 101 10.86 5.16 19.57
CA THR A 101 9.57 5.86 19.79
C THR A 101 8.99 5.65 21.19
N GLY A 102 9.47 4.66 21.94
CA GLY A 102 8.91 4.26 23.23
C GLY A 102 7.52 3.61 23.12
N GLN A 103 7.16 3.13 21.93
CA GLN A 103 5.86 2.52 21.65
C GLN A 103 5.95 0.99 21.59
N ALA A 104 4.79 0.34 21.52
CA ALA A 104 4.66 -1.10 21.31
C ALA A 104 3.71 -1.33 20.11
N LEU A 105 4.23 -1.09 18.91
CA LEU A 105 3.47 -1.21 17.67
C LEU A 105 3.86 -2.44 16.86
N GLU A 106 2.89 -2.92 16.09
CA GLU A 106 3.02 -4.00 15.11
C GLU A 106 3.19 -3.45 13.69
N PRO A 107 3.90 -4.16 12.79
CA PRO A 107 3.99 -3.79 11.39
C PRO A 107 2.62 -3.74 10.72
N VAL A 108 2.40 -2.69 9.93
CA VAL A 108 1.16 -2.48 9.19
C VAL A 108 1.39 -2.54 7.69
N THR A 109 0.34 -2.86 6.94
CA THR A 109 0.35 -2.70 5.49
C THR A 109 0.04 -1.26 5.10
N THR A 110 0.40 -0.87 3.88
CA THR A 110 0.07 0.44 3.32
C THR A 110 -0.53 0.28 1.94
N THR A 111 -1.44 1.20 1.58
CA THR A 111 -2.03 1.27 0.24
C THR A 111 -1.19 2.07 -0.75
N GLY A 112 -0.07 2.63 -0.29
CA GLY A 112 0.89 3.36 -1.11
C GLY A 112 1.67 2.45 -2.07
N GLY A 113 2.03 3.00 -3.23
CA GLY A 113 2.93 2.35 -4.17
C GLY A 113 4.38 2.55 -3.76
N THR A 114 4.93 1.62 -2.97
CA THR A 114 6.32 1.71 -2.51
C THR A 114 7.25 0.87 -3.38
N TYR A 115 8.56 1.15 -3.30
CA TYR A 115 9.61 0.36 -3.98
C TYR A 115 9.53 -1.14 -3.62
N ALA A 116 9.00 -1.46 -2.45
CA ALA A 116 8.85 -2.84 -1.93
C ALA A 116 7.94 -3.74 -2.77
N LYS A 117 7.15 -3.16 -3.68
CA LYS A 117 6.35 -3.96 -4.63
C LYS A 117 7.18 -4.61 -5.73
N PHE A 118 8.41 -4.15 -5.99
CA PHE A 118 9.21 -4.63 -7.13
C PHE A 118 10.64 -5.03 -6.80
N VAL A 119 11.25 -4.49 -5.74
CA VAL A 119 12.56 -4.97 -5.31
C VAL A 119 12.36 -6.11 -4.31
N PRO A 120 12.95 -7.30 -4.55
CA PRO A 120 12.94 -8.39 -3.57
C PRO A 120 13.56 -7.94 -2.25
N ASN A 121 13.10 -8.51 -1.13
CA ASN A 121 13.67 -8.33 0.20
C ASN A 121 13.75 -6.89 0.73
N ILE A 122 12.99 -5.94 0.18
CA ILE A 122 12.83 -4.62 0.79
C ILE A 122 11.43 -4.45 1.38
N VAL A 123 11.34 -3.57 2.38
CA VAL A 123 10.10 -3.17 3.05
C VAL A 123 10.00 -1.65 3.04
N ALA A 124 8.77 -1.13 3.17
CA ALA A 124 8.58 0.28 3.47
C ALA A 124 8.73 0.50 4.97
N TYR A 125 9.50 1.50 5.38
CA TYR A 125 9.81 1.77 6.78
C TYR A 125 9.95 3.29 6.99
N GLY A 126 9.00 3.88 7.73
CA GLY A 126 8.89 5.34 7.89
C GLY A 126 8.43 6.08 6.61
N PRO A 127 8.55 7.43 6.57
CA PRO A 127 8.89 8.35 7.67
C PRO A 127 7.68 8.76 8.54
N SER A 128 6.46 8.36 8.16
CA SER A 128 5.26 8.82 8.87
C SER A 128 5.01 8.08 10.18
N PHE A 129 4.62 8.82 11.21
CA PHE A 129 4.27 8.28 12.53
C PHE A 129 2.75 8.03 12.67
N PRO A 130 2.31 7.22 13.65
CA PRO A 130 0.90 6.99 13.93
C PRO A 130 0.10 8.29 14.05
N GLY A 131 -1.00 8.38 13.30
CA GLY A 131 -1.84 9.57 13.24
C GLY A 131 -1.45 10.57 12.14
N GLN A 132 -0.24 10.47 11.56
CA GLN A 132 0.17 11.27 10.41
C GLN A 132 -0.29 10.62 9.11
N ARG A 133 -1.57 10.80 8.79
CA ARG A 133 -2.18 10.30 7.54
C ARG A 133 -2.42 11.46 6.57
N ASP A 134 -2.39 11.14 5.28
CA ASP A 134 -2.80 12.05 4.20
C ASP A 134 -2.05 13.40 4.18
N ILE A 135 -0.74 13.41 4.48
CA ILE A 135 0.10 14.63 4.37
C ILE A 135 0.78 14.70 3.00
N ALA A 136 1.31 13.57 2.54
CA ALA A 136 2.03 13.47 1.28
C ALA A 136 1.11 13.74 0.08
N HIS A 137 1.63 14.43 -0.94
CA HIS A 137 0.92 14.78 -2.18
C HIS A 137 -0.28 15.74 -2.00
N LEU A 138 -0.39 16.43 -0.87
CA LEU A 138 -1.37 17.48 -0.65
C LEU A 138 -0.71 18.87 -0.63
N PRO A 139 -1.47 19.96 -0.86
CA PRO A 139 -0.99 21.31 -0.59
C PRO A 139 -0.51 21.44 0.85
N HIS A 140 0.59 22.17 1.05
CA HIS A 140 1.21 22.35 2.37
C HIS A 140 1.78 21.06 2.99
N GLU A 141 2.26 20.12 2.16
CA GLU A 141 3.07 18.98 2.63
C GLU A 141 4.23 19.45 3.54
N TRP A 142 4.41 18.77 4.66
CA TRP A 142 5.38 19.12 5.69
C TRP A 142 5.97 17.88 6.36
N LEU A 143 7.13 18.06 6.98
CA LEU A 143 7.75 17.11 7.89
C LEU A 143 8.24 17.90 9.12
N GLY A 144 7.87 17.46 10.32
CA GLY A 144 8.30 18.11 11.55
C GLY A 144 9.80 17.97 11.74
N ILE A 145 10.45 18.99 12.34
CA ILE A 145 11.88 18.89 12.66
C ILE A 145 12.11 17.77 13.70
N GLU A 146 11.24 17.66 14.69
CA GLU A 146 11.29 16.58 15.69
C GLU A 146 11.06 15.20 15.06
N ASP A 147 10.17 15.10 14.07
CA ASP A 147 9.94 13.88 13.30
C ASP A 147 11.20 13.50 12.52
N LEU A 148 11.84 14.47 11.85
CA LEU A 148 13.08 14.26 11.12
C LEU A 148 14.24 13.81 12.03
N GLU A 149 14.35 14.40 13.23
CA GLU A 149 15.33 13.98 14.24
C GLU A 149 15.05 12.57 14.77
N THR A 150 13.78 12.21 14.91
CA THR A 150 13.35 10.88 15.33
C THR A 150 13.65 9.84 14.25
N ASP A 151 13.29 10.14 12.99
CA ASP A 151 13.63 9.33 11.83
C ASP A 151 15.14 9.09 11.70
N LEU A 152 15.96 10.12 11.93
CA LEU A 152 17.41 9.96 11.92
C LEU A 152 17.89 8.93 12.94
N LYS A 153 17.31 8.92 14.15
CA LYS A 153 17.62 7.93 15.19
C LYS A 153 17.14 6.54 14.78
N ILE A 154 15.92 6.44 14.23
CA ILE A 154 15.35 5.18 13.74
C ILE A 154 16.23 4.58 12.64
N TYR A 155 16.52 5.33 11.58
CA TYR A 155 17.27 4.82 10.43
C TYR A 155 18.71 4.46 10.78
N SER A 156 19.38 5.26 11.62
CA SER A 156 20.76 4.95 12.04
C SER A 156 20.84 3.65 12.86
N GLN A 157 19.91 3.45 13.80
CA GLN A 157 19.85 2.22 14.59
C GLN A 157 19.38 1.02 13.77
N ALA A 158 18.45 1.24 12.84
CA ALA A 158 17.95 0.18 11.95
C ALA A 158 19.06 -0.36 11.06
N LEU A 159 19.86 0.52 10.44
CA LEU A 159 20.99 0.11 9.62
C LEU A 159 22.03 -0.67 10.43
N LEU A 160 22.31 -0.23 11.67
CA LEU A 160 23.22 -0.95 12.56
C LEU A 160 22.68 -2.34 12.93
N ALA A 161 21.40 -2.44 13.29
CA ALA A 161 20.77 -3.70 13.66
C ALA A 161 20.74 -4.69 12.49
N LEU A 162 20.41 -4.22 11.28
CA LEU A 162 20.43 -5.05 10.07
C LEU A 162 21.84 -5.54 9.75
N TRP A 163 22.85 -4.67 9.87
CA TRP A 163 24.25 -5.07 9.66
C TRP A 163 24.68 -6.15 10.66
N GLN A 164 24.36 -5.99 11.95
CA GLN A 164 24.66 -7.00 12.97
C GLN A 164 23.99 -8.34 12.67
N LEU A 165 22.71 -8.31 12.29
CA LEU A 165 21.96 -9.52 11.94
C LEU A 165 22.56 -10.25 10.73
N GLU A 166 23.07 -9.52 9.73
CA GLU A 166 23.77 -10.15 8.60
C GLU A 166 25.05 -10.87 9.03
N GLN A 167 25.83 -10.31 9.96
CA GLN A 167 27.03 -10.98 10.47
C GLN A 167 26.71 -12.30 11.18
N GLU A 168 25.62 -12.34 11.95
CA GLU A 168 25.17 -13.56 12.64
C GLU A 168 24.71 -14.66 11.67
N VAL A 169 24.09 -14.28 10.55
CA VAL A 169 23.66 -15.22 9.49
C VAL A 169 24.87 -15.78 8.74
N GLU A 170 25.90 -14.97 8.50
CA GLU A 170 27.13 -15.39 7.83
C GLU A 170 27.97 -16.34 8.70
N GLU A 171 28.03 -16.12 10.01
CA GLU A 171 28.74 -17.00 10.97
C GLU A 171 28.04 -18.36 11.19
N THR A 172 26.73 -18.44 10.94
CA THR A 172 25.93 -19.66 11.13
C THR A 172 25.68 -20.46 9.85
N SER A 173 26.17 -19.97 8.71
CA SER A 173 26.10 -20.67 7.41
C SER A 173 27.31 -21.61 7.23
N PRO A 174 27.10 -22.93 6.98
CA PRO A 174 28.16 -23.93 6.87
C PRO A 174 29.07 -23.80 5.63
#